data_AF-A0A061M2B6-F1
#
_entry.id   AF-A0A061M2B6-F1
#
_cell.length_a   1.000
_cell.length_b   1.000
_cell.length_c   1.000
_cell.angle_alpha   90.00
_cell.angle_beta   90.00
_cell.angle_gamma   90.00
#
_symmetry.space_group_name_H-M   'P 1'
#
loop_
_entity.id
_entity.type
_entity.pdbx_description
1 polymer ?
#
loop_
_entity_poly.entity_id
_entity_poly.type
_entity_poly.pdbx_seq_one_letter_code
_entity_poly.pdbx_strand_id
1 'polypeptide(L)'
;MLITAGYVADLYKTLDALLHSRFLAYTSCLIADLPLQRYARWVRKHPSLSSSTLPAVLLSAHPHSDISLQQLDVEALICPFSRTDLLECIALARHRCGSRRSSSHVASAISRRGGVPQAHQSRATQALLESQRPLHEATSANK
;
A
#
# COMPACT_ATOMS: atom_id res chain seq x y z
N MET A 1 -13.21 0.90 -3.75
CA MET A 1 -13.38 0.44 -2.38
C MET A 1 -13.43 -1.08 -2.30
N LEU A 2 -12.37 -1.69 -1.77
CA LEU A 2 -12.26 -3.11 -1.46
C LEU A 2 -12.23 -3.29 0.05
N ILE A 3 -12.94 -4.27 0.63
CA ILE A 3 -12.87 -4.53 2.07
C ILE A 3 -12.19 -5.88 2.33
N THR A 4 -11.07 -5.88 3.03
CA THR A 4 -10.27 -7.08 3.33
C THR A 4 -9.59 -6.96 4.69
N ALA A 5 -9.67 -7.99 5.53
CA ALA A 5 -8.97 -8.06 6.83
C ALA A 5 -9.26 -6.84 7.73
N GLY A 6 -10.47 -6.28 7.63
CA GLY A 6 -10.87 -5.06 8.33
C GLY A 6 -10.41 -3.76 7.66
N TYR A 7 -9.60 -3.82 6.60
CA TYR A 7 -9.15 -2.66 5.83
C TYR A 7 -10.05 -2.34 4.66
N VAL A 8 -10.23 -1.05 4.40
CA VAL A 8 -10.90 -0.51 3.21
C VAL A 8 -9.83 0.03 2.27
N ALA A 9 -9.64 -0.59 1.10
CA ALA A 9 -8.68 -0.14 0.11
C ALA A 9 -9.34 0.66 -1.04
N ASP A 10 -8.78 1.84 -1.33
CA ASP A 10 -9.09 2.60 -2.54
C ASP A 10 -7.90 2.69 -3.47
N LEU A 11 -8.17 2.66 -4.77
CA LEU A 11 -7.15 2.63 -5.81
C LEU A 11 -7.05 3.96 -6.53
N TYR A 12 -5.85 4.50 -6.60
CA TYR A 12 -5.52 5.75 -7.27
C TYR A 12 -4.48 5.51 -8.37
N LYS A 13 -4.69 6.17 -9.51
CA LYS A 13 -3.78 6.10 -10.66
C LYS A 13 -2.48 6.88 -10.47
N THR A 14 -2.47 7.82 -9.52
CA THR A 14 -1.33 8.66 -9.18
C THR A 14 -1.39 9.05 -7.70
N LEU A 15 -0.26 9.43 -7.11
CA LEU A 15 -0.22 10.00 -5.76
C LEU A 15 -0.98 11.33 -5.70
N ASP A 16 -0.92 12.15 -6.75
CA ASP A 16 -1.69 13.41 -6.83
C ASP A 16 -3.21 13.17 -6.81
N ALA A 17 -3.70 12.08 -7.39
CA ALA A 17 -5.12 11.75 -7.33
C ALA A 17 -5.57 11.44 -5.89
N LEU A 18 -4.70 10.83 -5.07
CA LEU A 18 -4.96 10.64 -3.64
C LEU A 18 -4.97 11.98 -2.90
N LEU A 19 -4.05 12.90 -3.22
CA LEU A 19 -3.99 14.22 -2.58
C LEU A 19 -5.28 15.02 -2.70
N HIS A 20 -5.87 15.00 -3.89
CA HIS A 20 -7.11 15.73 -4.18
C HIS A 20 -8.36 14.95 -3.76
N SER A 21 -8.19 13.76 -3.19
CA SER A 21 -9.31 12.95 -2.72
C SER A 21 -9.78 13.37 -1.34
N ARG A 22 -11.09 13.30 -1.11
CA ARG A 22 -11.69 13.44 0.23
C ARG A 22 -11.26 12.35 1.22
N PHE A 23 -10.64 11.28 0.73
CA PHE A 23 -10.27 10.11 1.54
C PHE A 23 -8.88 10.23 2.16
N LEU A 24 -8.06 11.21 1.74
CA LEU A 24 -6.73 11.44 2.32
C LEU A 24 -6.79 11.63 3.84
N ALA A 25 -7.77 12.39 4.33
CA ALA A 25 -7.95 12.65 5.77
C ALA A 25 -8.23 11.37 6.58
N TYR A 26 -8.84 10.37 5.95
CA TYR A 26 -9.20 9.10 6.58
C TYR A 26 -8.17 8.00 6.32
N THR A 27 -7.23 8.23 5.39
CA THR A 27 -6.23 7.23 5.02
C THR A 27 -5.27 7.00 6.20
N SER A 28 -5.20 5.76 6.67
CA SER A 28 -4.30 5.31 7.73
C SER A 28 -3.01 4.69 7.21
N CYS A 29 -2.96 4.29 5.94
CA CYS A 29 -1.73 3.83 5.28
C CYS A 29 -1.82 4.05 3.77
N LEU A 30 -0.71 4.49 3.18
CA LEU A 30 -0.51 4.53 1.73
C LEU A 30 0.26 3.28 1.29
N ILE A 31 -0.21 2.60 0.26
CA ILE A 31 0.54 1.57 -0.45
C ILE A 31 0.93 2.15 -1.81
N ALA A 32 2.22 2.32 -2.03
CA ALA A 32 2.79 2.98 -3.20
C ALA A 32 3.46 1.96 -4.11
N ASP A 33 2.92 1.74 -5.31
CA ASP A 33 3.56 0.94 -6.37
C ASP A 33 4.31 1.88 -7.33
N LEU A 34 5.48 2.36 -6.87
CA LEU A 34 6.35 3.27 -7.61
C LEU A 34 7.80 3.23 -7.11
N PRO A 35 8.78 3.67 -7.91
CA PRO A 35 10.17 3.72 -7.47
C PRO A 35 10.40 4.67 -6.29
N LEU A 36 11.29 4.31 -5.37
CA LEU A 36 11.64 5.09 -4.18
C LEU A 36 11.98 6.55 -4.50
N GLN A 37 12.71 6.82 -5.58
CA GLN A 37 13.08 8.19 -5.96
C GLN A 37 11.86 9.04 -6.37
N ARG A 38 10.81 8.42 -6.92
CA ARG A 38 9.55 9.10 -7.24
C ARG A 38 8.78 9.41 -5.95
N TYR A 39 8.75 8.45 -5.01
CA TYR A 39 8.12 8.65 -3.70
C TYR A 39 8.81 9.78 -2.93
N ALA A 40 10.15 9.72 -2.82
CA ALA A 40 10.97 10.73 -2.17
C ALA A 40 10.78 12.13 -2.76
N ARG A 41 10.59 12.24 -4.08
CA ARG A 41 10.30 13.52 -4.74
C ARG A 41 8.90 14.02 -4.41
N TRP A 42 7.92 13.12 -4.34
CA TRP A 42 6.55 13.47 -3.98
C TRP A 42 6.45 13.96 -2.53
N VAL A 43 7.07 13.24 -1.57
CA VAL A 43 7.11 13.66 -0.16
C VAL A 43 7.74 15.06 -0.03
N ARG A 44 8.84 15.34 -0.73
CA ARG A 44 9.48 16.66 -0.72
C ARG A 44 8.60 17.79 -1.27
N LYS A 45 7.67 17.48 -2.19
CA LYS A 45 6.70 18.46 -2.71
C LYS A 45 5.53 18.70 -1.75
N HIS A 46 5.27 17.75 -0.86
CA HIS A 46 4.13 17.76 0.05
C HIS A 46 4.58 17.52 1.50
N PRO A 47 5.34 18.44 2.11
CA PRO A 47 5.91 18.26 3.45
C PRO A 47 4.86 18.11 4.55
N SER A 48 3.64 18.63 4.34
CA SER A 48 2.49 18.43 5.23
C SER A 48 1.97 16.98 5.27
N LEU A 49 2.42 16.16 4.33
CA LEU A 49 2.14 14.72 4.23
C LEU A 49 3.40 13.90 4.43
N SER A 50 4.41 14.52 5.07
CA SER A 50 5.55 13.83 5.63
C SER A 50 5.12 12.53 6.30
N SER A 51 5.97 11.52 6.16
CA SER A 51 5.78 10.16 6.65
C SER A 51 5.44 10.05 8.14
N SER A 52 5.65 11.09 8.94
CA SER A 52 5.13 11.20 10.31
C SER A 52 3.60 11.36 10.43
N THR A 53 2.89 11.60 9.33
CA THR A 53 1.43 11.82 9.30
C THR A 53 0.66 10.82 8.46
N LEU A 54 1.30 10.23 7.45
CA LEU A 54 0.71 9.22 6.58
C LEU A 54 1.70 8.06 6.40
N PRO A 55 1.53 6.95 7.14
CA PRO A 55 2.34 5.74 6.98
C PRO A 55 2.37 5.28 5.53
N ALA A 56 3.50 4.80 5.05
CA ALA A 56 3.63 4.30 3.69
C ALA A 56 4.32 2.94 3.60
N VAL A 57 3.84 2.11 2.67
CA VAL A 57 4.45 0.86 2.22
C VAL A 57 4.76 1.00 0.73
N LEU A 58 6.03 0.87 0.35
CA LEU A 58 6.49 0.92 -1.03
C LEU A 58 6.61 -0.48 -1.59
N LEU A 59 5.88 -0.78 -2.67
CA LEU A 59 6.03 -2.02 -3.40
C LEU A 59 7.19 -1.89 -4.39
N SER A 60 8.10 -2.85 -4.36
CA SER A 60 9.24 -2.87 -5.28
C SER A 60 9.55 -4.29 -5.75
N ALA A 61 10.11 -4.42 -6.95
CA ALA A 61 10.67 -5.70 -7.42
C ALA A 61 12.13 -5.88 -7.00
N HIS A 62 12.76 -4.85 -6.41
CA HIS A 62 14.16 -4.85 -6.04
C HIS A 62 14.35 -4.37 -4.60
N PRO A 63 15.34 -4.89 -3.87
CA PRO A 63 15.67 -4.39 -2.55
C PRO A 63 16.10 -2.92 -2.61
N HIS A 64 15.71 -2.16 -1.60
CA HIS A 64 16.15 -0.79 -1.38
C HIS A 64 17.18 -0.77 -0.25
N SER A 65 18.04 0.24 -0.21
CA SER A 65 18.93 0.40 0.95
C SER A 65 18.12 0.87 2.17
N ASP A 66 18.32 0.23 3.32
CA ASP A 66 17.62 0.54 4.56
C ASP A 66 17.76 2.01 4.97
N ILE A 67 18.93 2.61 4.70
CA ILE A 67 19.21 4.02 4.96
C ILE A 67 18.24 4.93 4.19
N SER A 68 17.94 4.62 2.93
CA SER A 68 17.04 5.44 2.12
C SER A 68 15.58 5.32 2.56
N LEU A 69 15.18 4.15 3.08
CA LEU A 69 13.86 3.90 3.60
C LEU A 69 13.64 4.58 4.96
N GLN A 70 14.62 4.50 5.85
CA GLN A 70 14.60 5.17 7.16
C GLN A 70 14.52 6.69 7.02
N GLN A 71 15.25 7.29 6.08
CA GLN A 71 15.18 8.73 5.81
C GLN A 71 13.79 9.21 5.37
N LEU A 72 12.99 8.32 4.80
CA LEU A 72 11.65 8.60 4.30
C LEU A 72 10.55 8.00 5.18
N ASP A 73 10.93 7.37 6.31
CA ASP A 73 10.06 6.65 7.25
C ASP A 73 8.96 5.84 6.54
N VAL A 74 9.41 4.97 5.63
CA VAL A 74 8.58 4.14 4.74
C VAL A 74 9.04 2.70 4.83
N GLU A 75 8.10 1.78 4.88
CA GLU A 75 8.38 0.34 4.79
C GLU A 75 8.47 -0.08 3.33
N ALA A 76 9.36 -1.01 2.99
CA ALA A 76 9.42 -1.59 1.66
C ALA A 76 8.92 -3.03 1.67
N LEU A 77 8.12 -3.38 0.67
CA LEU A 77 7.66 -4.74 0.43
C LEU A 77 8.14 -5.21 -0.94
N ILE A 78 8.98 -6.24 -0.93
CA ILE A 78 9.63 -6.78 -2.14
C ILE A 78 8.71 -7.83 -2.78
N CYS A 79 8.49 -7.73 -4.09
CA CYS A 79 7.74 -8.72 -4.86
C CYS A 79 8.62 -9.94 -5.21
N PRO A 80 8.05 -11.16 -5.24
CA PRO A 80 6.69 -11.50 -4.82
C PRO A 80 6.54 -11.47 -3.29
N PHE A 81 5.35 -11.11 -2.81
CA PHE A 81 5.02 -11.06 -1.40
C PHE A 81 3.70 -11.77 -1.12
N SER A 82 3.55 -12.30 0.09
CA SER A 82 2.31 -12.88 0.58
C SER A 82 1.36 -11.80 1.12
N ARG A 83 0.09 -12.18 1.31
CA ARG A 83 -0.88 -11.32 2.00
C ARG A 83 -0.42 -10.98 3.43
N THR A 84 0.14 -11.96 4.15
CA THR A 84 0.62 -11.77 5.52
C THR A 84 1.73 -10.73 5.54
N ASP A 85 2.68 -10.82 4.60
CA ASP A 85 3.80 -9.87 4.48
C ASP A 85 3.28 -8.45 4.25
N LEU A 86 2.24 -8.29 3.41
CA LEU A 86 1.61 -7.00 3.18
C LEU A 86 0.93 -6.45 4.44
N LEU A 87 0.18 -7.29 5.17
CA LEU A 87 -0.51 -6.87 6.39
C LEU A 87 0.48 -6.53 7.51
N GLU A 88 1.56 -7.29 7.65
CA GLU A 88 2.66 -7.00 8.57
C GLU A 88 3.36 -5.69 8.21
N CYS A 89 3.67 -5.47 6.93
CA CYS A 89 4.25 -4.19 6.49
C CYS A 89 3.34 -3.00 6.76
N ILE A 90 2.01 -3.13 6.56
CA ILE A 90 1.04 -2.09 6.92
C ILE A 90 1.07 -1.84 8.43
N ALA A 91 1.10 -2.89 9.26
CA ALA A 91 1.17 -2.75 10.71
C ALA A 91 2.46 -2.07 11.16
N LEU A 92 3.60 -2.45 10.59
CA LEU A 92 4.91 -1.86 10.87
C LEU A 92 4.96 -0.37 10.47
N ALA A 93 4.50 -0.03 9.27
CA ALA A 93 4.45 1.35 8.80
C ALA A 93 3.60 2.22 9.73
N ARG A 94 2.43 1.72 10.15
CA ARG A 94 1.54 2.43 11.08
C ARG A 94 2.17 2.61 12.46
N HIS A 95 2.88 1.59 12.95
CA HIS A 95 3.58 1.63 14.23
C HIS A 95 4.71 2.66 14.24
N ARG A 96 5.56 2.68 13.20
CA ARG A 96 6.70 3.63 13.10
C ARG A 96 6.27 5.08 13.02
N CYS A 97 5.23 5.35 12.24
CA CYS A 97 4.64 6.68 12.10
C CYS A 97 3.96 7.19 13.39
N GLY A 98 3.76 6.33 14.41
CA GLY A 98 3.01 6.69 15.62
C GLY A 98 1.54 7.04 15.33
N SER A 99 1.02 6.58 14.18
CA SER A 99 -0.28 6.96 13.68
C SER A 99 -1.37 6.44 14.61
N ARG A 100 -1.93 7.34 15.42
CA ARG A 100 -3.11 7.09 16.27
C ARG A 100 -4.42 7.03 15.46
N ARG A 101 -4.35 7.08 14.12
CA ARG A 101 -5.53 7.00 13.27
C ARG A 101 -6.13 5.61 13.43
N SER A 102 -7.27 5.55 14.12
CA SER A 102 -8.08 4.33 14.31
C SER A 102 -8.77 3.88 13.02
N SER A 103 -8.61 4.61 11.91
CA SER A 103 -9.26 4.26 10.65
C SER A 103 -8.59 3.06 9.99
N SER A 104 -9.40 2.24 9.34
CA SER A 104 -8.94 1.08 8.56
C SER A 104 -8.82 1.40 7.06
N HIS A 105 -8.80 2.68 6.67
CA HIS A 105 -8.73 3.05 5.25
C HIS A 105 -7.29 3.04 4.75
N VAL A 106 -7.03 2.24 3.72
CA VAL A 106 -5.73 2.14 3.06
C VAL A 106 -5.87 2.69 1.64
N ALA A 107 -4.98 3.58 1.23
CA ALA A 107 -4.97 4.09 -0.14
C ALA A 107 -3.86 3.38 -0.91
N SER A 108 -4.19 2.73 -2.02
CA SER A 108 -3.24 2.16 -2.96
C SER A 108 -3.04 3.14 -4.11
N ALA A 109 -1.83 3.64 -4.30
CA ALA A 109 -1.47 4.53 -5.40
C ALA A 109 -0.45 3.84 -6.31
N ILE A 110 -0.77 3.75 -7.59
CA ILE A 110 0.15 3.23 -8.61
C ILE A 110 0.79 4.43 -9.32
N SER A 111 2.04 4.33 -9.76
CA SER A 111 2.60 5.30 -10.70
C SER A 111 3.43 4.63 -11.79
N ARG A 112 2.77 3.99 -12.77
CA ARG A 112 3.47 3.39 -13.92
C ARG A 112 3.99 4.49 -14.86
N ARG A 113 5.24 4.39 -15.31
CA ARG A 113 5.75 5.16 -16.45
C ARG A 113 5.25 4.49 -17.73
N GLY A 114 4.36 5.16 -18.46
CA GLY A 114 4.14 4.93 -19.90
C GLY A 114 3.43 3.64 -20.30
N GLY A 115 2.34 3.80 -21.06
CA GLY A 115 1.83 2.78 -21.99
C GLY A 115 0.90 1.71 -21.43
N VAL A 116 -0.34 1.75 -21.91
CA VAL A 116 -1.41 0.74 -21.82
C VAL A 116 -2.16 0.62 -20.48
N PRO A 117 -3.45 1.02 -20.43
CA PRO A 117 -4.34 0.73 -19.30
C PRO A 117 -4.81 -0.72 -19.40
N GLN A 118 -3.92 -1.69 -19.15
CA GLN A 118 -4.38 -3.06 -18.95
C GLN A 118 -4.97 -3.15 -17.54
N ALA A 119 -6.18 -3.67 -17.44
CA ALA A 119 -7.01 -3.81 -16.25
C ALA A 119 -6.44 -4.78 -15.19
N HIS A 120 -5.13 -4.74 -14.94
CA HIS A 120 -4.47 -5.43 -13.85
C HIS A 120 -4.57 -4.57 -12.61
N GLN A 121 -5.55 -4.92 -11.77
CA GLN A 121 -5.63 -4.55 -10.36
C GLN A 121 -4.22 -4.40 -9.75
N SER A 122 -3.97 -3.34 -8.98
CA SER A 122 -2.68 -3.18 -8.27
C SER A 122 -2.36 -4.48 -7.52
N ARG A 123 -1.10 -4.91 -7.54
CA ARG A 123 -0.66 -6.15 -6.86
C ARG A 123 -1.08 -6.17 -5.39
N ALA A 124 -1.11 -5.01 -4.73
CA ALA A 124 -1.64 -4.89 -3.38
C ALA A 124 -3.16 -5.07 -3.32
N THR A 125 -3.92 -4.48 -4.26
CA THR A 125 -5.37 -4.78 -4.35
C THR A 125 -5.64 -6.24 -4.66
N GLN A 126 -4.81 -6.93 -5.47
CA GLN A 126 -4.95 -8.37 -5.71
C GLN A 126 -4.68 -9.18 -4.44
N ALA A 127 -3.57 -8.91 -3.75
CA ALA A 127 -3.25 -9.56 -2.48
C ALA A 127 -4.33 -9.31 -1.40
N LEU A 128 -4.98 -8.14 -1.44
CA LEU A 128 -6.13 -7.86 -0.59
C LEU A 128 -7.39 -8.59 -1.11
N LEU A 129 -7.65 -8.66 -2.41
CA LEU A 129 -8.81 -9.34 -3.01
C LEU A 129 -8.81 -10.85 -2.77
N GLU A 130 -7.64 -11.49 -2.86
CA GLU A 130 -7.47 -12.93 -2.61
C GLU A 130 -7.91 -13.34 -1.18
N SER A 131 -7.99 -12.38 -0.26
CA SER A 131 -8.52 -12.59 1.10
C SER A 131 -10.04 -12.83 1.18
N GLN A 132 -10.81 -12.57 0.12
CA GLN A 132 -12.27 -12.76 0.14
C GLN A 132 -12.69 -14.16 -0.28
N ARG A 133 -11.77 -15.02 -0.76
CA ARG A 133 -12.10 -16.41 -1.05
C ARG A 133 -12.21 -17.16 0.28
N PRO A 134 -13.40 -17.71 0.63
CA PRO A 134 -13.47 -18.63 1.74
C PRO A 134 -12.57 -19.82 1.44
N LEU A 135 -11.86 -20.30 2.47
CA LEU A 135 -11.29 -21.65 2.51
C LEU A 135 -12.44 -22.67 2.44
N HIS A 136 -13.01 -22.86 1.25
CA HIS A 136 -14.01 -23.88 0.98
C HIS A 136 -13.58 -24.67 -0.25
N GLU A 137 -12.41 -25.30 -0.19
CA GLU A 137 -12.08 -26.43 -1.08
C GLU A 137 -10.90 -27.22 -0.54
N ALA A 138 -11.13 -27.95 0.55
CA ALA A 138 -10.30 -29.11 0.92
C ALA A 138 -11.10 -30.06 1.83
N THR A 139 -12.32 -30.41 1.44
CA THR A 139 -13.06 -31.53 2.06
C THR A 139 -14.08 -32.09 1.09
N SER A 140 -13.61 -32.62 -0.04
CA SER A 140 -14.40 -33.63 -0.78
C SER A 140 -13.52 -34.34 -1.80
N ALA A 141 -12.78 -35.34 -1.34
CA ALA A 141 -12.49 -36.54 -2.12
C ALA A 141 -12.15 -37.67 -1.13
N ASN A 142 -13.20 -38.18 -0.48
CA ASN A 142 -13.17 -39.48 0.16
C ASN A 142 -13.77 -40.48 -0.85
N LYS A 143 -12.94 -41.33 -1.44
CA LYS A 143 -13.18 -42.76 -1.67
C LYS A 143 -11.99 -43.40 -2.37
#